data_AF-A0A6P0WLV2-F1
#
_entry.id   AF-A0A6P0WLV2-F1
#
_cell.length_a   1.000
_cell.length_b   1.000
_cell.length_c   1.000
_cell.angle_alpha   90.00
_cell.angle_beta   90.00
_cell.angle_gamma   90.00
#
_symmetry.space_group_name_H-M   'P 1'
#
loop_
_entity.id
_entity.type
_entity.pdbx_description
1 polymer ?
#
loop_
_entity_poly.entity_id
_entity_poly.type
_entity_poly.pdbx_seq_one_letter_code
_entity_poly.pdbx_strand_id
1 'polypeptide(L)' 'MIQGYFGSKGELFFEIDLIAADGAIITVDALLDTGFTDWLAMDIQDVESLGWQYIKERQMNTARGEVQFSLH' A
#
# COMPACT_ATOMS: atom_id res chain seq x y z
N MET A 1 13.77 -5.76 9.74
CA MET A 1 12.32 -5.50 9.67
C MET A 1 12.19 -4.01 9.39
N ILE A 2 11.56 -3.63 8.27
CA ILE A 2 11.32 -2.21 7.94
C ILE A 2 10.07 -1.79 8.70
N GLN A 3 10.09 -0.61 9.31
CA GLN A 3 8.95 -0.03 10.01
C GLN A 3 8.39 1.12 9.18
N GLY A 4 7.07 1.16 9.03
CA GLY A 4 6.35 2.26 8.39
C GLY A 4 5.41 2.96 9.35
N TYR A 5 4.77 4.03 8.88
CA TYR A 5 3.77 4.77 9.64
C TYR A 5 2.60 5.22 8.76
N PHE A 6 1.43 5.42 9.37
CA PHE A 6 0.26 5.95 8.69
C PHE A 6 0.24 7.49 8.75
N GLY A 7 -0.01 8.12 7.60
CA GLY A 7 -0.27 9.55 7.48
C GLY A 7 -1.66 9.95 7.95
N SER A 8 -1.95 11.26 7.91
CA SER A 8 -3.23 11.81 8.39
C SER A 8 -4.45 11.36 7.59
N LYS A 9 -4.26 10.84 6.37
CA LYS A 9 -5.32 10.28 5.53
C LYS A 9 -5.15 8.77 5.36
N GLY A 10 -4.46 8.09 6.27
CA GLY A 10 -4.19 6.65 6.19
C GLY A 10 -3.31 6.23 5.02
N GLU A 11 -2.52 7.16 4.47
CA GLU A 11 -1.39 6.86 3.60
C GLU A 11 -0.35 6.02 4.35
N LEU A 12 0.25 5.01 3.72
CA LEU A 12 1.30 4.21 4.35
C LEU A 12 2.69 4.66 3.87
N PHE A 13 3.50 5.18 4.78
CA PHE A 13 4.85 5.66 4.48
C PHE A 13 5.94 4.73 5.03
N PHE A 14 7.05 4.67 4.31
CA PHE A 14 8.26 3.98 4.71
C PHE A 14 9.49 4.86 4.48
N GLU A 15 10.42 4.85 5.43
CA GLU A 15 11.73 5.45 5.22
C GLU A 15 12.54 4.57 4.26
N ILE A 16 13.02 5.16 3.16
CA ILE A 16 13.88 4.49 2.19
C ILE A 16 15.09 5.36 1.84
N ASP A 17 16.18 4.71 1.44
CA ASP A 17 17.36 5.37 0.90
C ASP A 17 17.34 5.36 -0.63
N LEU A 18 17.40 6.54 -1.22
CA LEU A 18 17.64 6.73 -2.66
C LEU A 18 19.14 6.94 -2.90
N ILE A 19 19.69 6.25 -3.90
CA ILE A 19 21.08 6.41 -4.30
C ILE A 19 21.11 7.28 -5.57
N ALA A 20 21.67 8.47 -5.46
CA ALA A 20 21.83 9.40 -6.57
C ALA A 20 22.94 8.94 -7.54
N ALA A 21 22.98 9.53 -8.75
CA ALA A 21 23.94 9.16 -9.79
C ALA A 21 25.42 9.41 -9.38
N ASP A 22 25.66 10.32 -8.45
CA ASP A 22 26.97 10.62 -7.86
C ASP A 22 27.30 9.74 -6.63
N GLY A 23 26.41 8.82 -6.27
CA GLY A 23 26.53 7.93 -5.13
C GLY A 23 26.06 8.52 -3.80
N ALA A 24 25.52 9.75 -3.79
CA ALA A 24 24.93 10.30 -2.57
C ALA A 24 23.72 9.48 -2.12
N ILE A 25 23.58 9.29 -0.80
CA ILE A 25 22.43 8.63 -0.18
C ILE A 25 21.48 9.71 0.34
N ILE A 26 20.23 9.65 -0.09
CA ILE A 26 19.16 10.56 0.32
C ILE A 26 18.05 9.75 0.97
N THR A 27 17.90 9.89 2.28
CA THR A 27 16.83 9.26 3.05
C THR A 27 15.54 10.05 2.90
N VAL A 28 14.46 9.37 2.51
CA VAL A 28 13.14 9.98 2.28
C VAL A 28 12.02 9.11 2.85
N ASP A 29 10.91 9.73 3.25
CA ASP A 29 9.66 9.04 3.50
C ASP A 29 8.91 8.83 2.17
N ALA A 30 8.89 7.58 1.70
CA ALA A 30 8.20 7.19 0.48
C ALA A 30 6.81 6.65 0.78
N LEU A 31 5.83 7.13 0.02
CA LEU A 31 4.46 6.59 0.02
C LEU A 31 4.45 5.22 -0.67
N LEU A 32 3.90 4.20 -0.01
CA LEU A 32 3.49 2.97 -0.67
C LEU A 32 2.15 3.21 -1.39
N ASP A 33 2.25 3.62 -2.65
CA ASP A 33 1.09 3.93 -3.48
C ASP A 33 0.48 2.65 -4.09
N THR A 34 -0.57 2.13 -3.47
CA THR A 34 -1.37 1.03 -4.01
C THR A 34 -2.44 1.48 -5.01
N GLY A 35 -2.54 2.79 -5.27
CA GLY A 35 -3.67 3.40 -5.97
C GLY A 35 -4.90 3.60 -5.08
N PHE A 36 -4.84 3.24 -3.79
CA PHE A 36 -5.91 3.46 -2.82
C PHE A 36 -5.37 4.12 -1.54
N THR A 37 -6.15 5.06 -1.02
CA THR A 37 -5.93 5.65 0.31
C THR A 37 -6.61 4.77 1.37
N ASP A 38 -6.00 4.61 2.56
CA ASP A 38 -6.41 3.71 3.66
C ASP A 38 -6.28 2.20 3.42
N TRP A 39 -6.14 1.73 2.17
CA TRP A 39 -6.19 0.30 1.84
C TRP A 39 -4.91 -0.18 1.15
N LEU A 40 -4.45 -1.36 1.56
CA LEU A 40 -3.40 -2.09 0.86
C LEU A 40 -4.05 -3.02 -0.17
N ALA A 41 -3.90 -2.72 -1.46
CA ALA A 41 -4.28 -3.67 -2.50
C ALA A 41 -3.27 -4.83 -2.54
N MET A 42 -3.76 -6.06 -2.39
CA MET A 42 -2.94 -7.26 -2.29
C MET A 42 -3.50 -8.37 -3.18
N ASP A 43 -2.64 -9.32 -3.56
CA ASP A 43 -3.09 -10.57 -4.16
C ASP A 43 -3.85 -11.40 -3.12
N ILE A 44 -4.93 -12.05 -3.54
CA ILE A 44 -5.78 -12.83 -2.64
C ILE A 44 -5.03 -14.01 -2.00
N GLN A 45 -4.05 -14.60 -2.71
CA GLN A 45 -3.25 -15.70 -2.16
C GLN A 45 -2.42 -15.24 -0.95
N ASP A 46 -1.88 -14.02 -0.99
CA ASP A 46 -1.12 -13.44 0.11
C ASP A 46 -2.04 -13.15 1.31
N VAL A 47 -3.22 -12.57 1.05
CA VAL A 47 -4.23 -12.28 2.09
C VAL A 47 -4.69 -13.56 2.81
N GLU A 48 -4.94 -14.63 2.04
CA GLU A 48 -5.29 -15.95 2.59
C GLU A 48 -4.15 -16.55 3.40
N SER A 49 -2.90 -16.41 2.95
CA SER A 49 -1.71 -16.90 3.66
C SER A 49 -1.50 -16.19 5.01
N LEU A 50 -1.91 -14.92 5.10
CA LEU A 50 -1.89 -14.12 6.33
C LEU A 50 -3.08 -14.42 7.25
N GLY A 51 -4.08 -15.18 6.79
CA GLY A 51 -5.27 -15.53 7.56
C GLY A 51 -6.22 -14.36 7.81
N TRP A 52 -6.19 -13.31 6.97
CA TRP A 52 -7.06 -12.15 7.13
C TRP A 52 -8.52 -12.50 6.77
N GLN A 53 -9.44 -12.09 7.63
CA GLN A 53 -10.83 -12.51 7.56
C GLN A 53 -11.61 -11.63 6.62
N TYR A 54 -12.25 -12.23 5.62
CA TYR A 54 -13.18 -11.52 4.76
C TYR A 54 -14.24 -10.76 5.56
N ILE A 55 -14.46 -9.50 5.18
CA ILE A 55 -15.44 -8.59 5.80
C ILE A 55 -16.63 -8.39 4.86
N LYS A 56 -16.36 -7.91 3.63
CA LYS A 56 -17.39 -7.56 2.63
C LYS A 56 -16.78 -7.28 1.26
N GLU A 57 -17.63 -7.26 0.23
CA GLU A 57 -17.29 -6.63 -1.04
C GLU A 57 -17.52 -5.12 -1.00
N ARG A 58 -16.72 -4.37 -1.76
CA ARG A 58 -16.88 -2.93 -1.97
C ARG A 58 -16.48 -2.56 -3.39
N GLN A 59 -17.34 -1.78 -4.03
CA GLN A 59 -17.04 -1.19 -5.33
C GLN A 59 -16.04 -0.05 -5.14
N MET A 60 -14.95 -0.07 -5.91
CA MET A 60 -13.93 0.96 -5.89
C MET A 60 -13.63 1.46 -7.31
N ASN A 61 -13.23 2.73 -7.40
CA ASN A 61 -12.84 3.36 -8.64
C ASN A 61 -11.35 3.14 -8.89
N THR A 62 -11.02 2.60 -10.06
CA THR A 62 -9.65 2.41 -10.53
C THR A 62 -9.42 3.17 -11.83
N ALA A 63 -8.17 3.25 -12.28
CA ALA A 63 -7.86 3.79 -13.61
C ALA A 63 -8.54 3.01 -14.77
N ARG A 64 -8.99 1.77 -14.54
CA ARG A 64 -9.72 0.95 -15.53
C ARG A 64 -11.24 1.04 -15.40
N GLY A 65 -11.74 1.88 -14.50
CA GLY A 65 -13.15 1.99 -14.15
C GLY A 65 -13.49 1.33 -12.81
N GLU A 66 -14.77 1.08 -12.61
CA GLU A 66 -15.31 0.50 -11.38
C GLU A 66 -15.04 -1.00 -11.29
N VAL A 67 -14.48 -1.44 -10.15
CA VAL A 67 -14.16 -2.84 -9.87
C VAL A 67 -14.65 -3.20 -8.47
N GLN A 68 -15.14 -4.43 -8.28
CA GLN A 68 -15.48 -4.96 -6.96
C GLN A 68 -14.23 -5.53 -6.30
N PHE A 69 -13.94 -5.06 -5.09
CA PHE A 69 -12.85 -5.57 -4.25
C PHE A 69 -13.41 -6.29 -3.03
N SER A 70 -12.78 -7.40 -2.66
CA SER A 70 -13.00 -8.06 -1.37
C SER A 70 -12.19 -7.35 -0.29
N LEU A 71 -12.86 -6.83 0.72
CA LEU A 71 -12.21 -6.34 1.94
C LEU A 71 -12.03 -7.51 2.89
N HIS A 72 -10.81 -7.62 3.40
CA HIS A 72 -10.39 -8.55 4.44
C HIS A 72 -9.86 -7.77 5.65
#